data_AF-A0A1U7J7N3-F1
#
_entry.id   AF-A0A1U7J7N3-F1
#
_cell.length_a   1.000
_cell.length_b   1.000
_cell.length_c   1.000
_cell.angle_alpha   90.00
_cell.angle_beta   90.00
_cell.angle_gamma   90.00
#
_symmetry.space_group_name_H-M   'P 1'
#
loop_
_entity.id
_entity.type
_entity.pdbx_description
1 polymer ?
#
loop_
_entity_poly.entity_id
_entity_poly.type
_entity_poly.pdbx_seq_one_letter_code
_entity_poly.pdbx_strand_id
1 'polypeptide(L)'
;MGAYNHAKTNSSITISFRISSSLENDLKSRAQEIGCSSVHSFAREIFLSGLAESDIQASITRLQEEIGIISEEILDLRHDIHFLMVKLLATFADISDDEARQTLLSSIYQDDDDDDDEAP
;
A
#
# COMPACT_ATOMS: atom_id res chain seq x y z
N MET A 1 -52.36 -1.90 -14.30
CA MET A 1 -51.08 -2.09 -13.59
C MET A 1 -50.26 -3.08 -14.39
N GLY A 2 -49.33 -2.59 -15.22
CA GLY A 2 -48.44 -3.44 -16.03
C GLY A 2 -47.09 -3.58 -15.34
N ALA A 3 -46.70 -4.80 -15.00
CA ALA A 3 -45.37 -5.09 -14.47
C ALA A 3 -44.38 -5.06 -15.63
N TYR A 4 -43.48 -4.07 -15.63
CA TYR A 4 -42.33 -4.05 -16.52
C TYR A 4 -41.27 -5.01 -15.96
N ASN A 5 -41.21 -6.23 -16.51
CA ASN A 5 -40.09 -7.13 -16.31
C ASN A 5 -38.88 -6.57 -17.07
N HIS A 6 -37.96 -5.92 -16.36
CA HIS A 6 -36.62 -5.65 -16.87
C HIS A 6 -35.88 -6.98 -17.03
N ALA A 7 -35.92 -7.56 -18.23
CA ALA A 7 -34.99 -8.61 -18.60
C ALA A 7 -33.57 -8.03 -18.53
N LYS A 8 -32.76 -8.47 -17.56
CA LYS A 8 -31.31 -8.26 -17.56
C LYS A 8 -30.77 -8.86 -18.86
N THR A 9 -30.46 -8.01 -19.83
CA THR A 9 -29.77 -8.44 -21.04
C THR A 9 -28.33 -8.75 -20.65
N ASN A 10 -27.97 -10.04 -20.63
CA ASN A 10 -26.58 -10.46 -20.63
C ASN A 10 -25.98 -10.01 -21.97
N SER A 11 -25.48 -8.78 -22.05
CA SER A 11 -24.81 -8.30 -23.25
C SER A 11 -23.49 -9.08 -23.39
N SER A 12 -23.42 -9.97 -24.37
CA SER A 12 -22.15 -10.56 -24.79
C SER A 12 -21.50 -9.67 -25.84
N ILE A 13 -20.22 -9.35 -25.63
CA ILE A 13 -19.39 -8.67 -26.62
C ILE A 13 -18.42 -9.71 -27.17
N THR A 14 -18.44 -9.91 -28.48
CA THR A 14 -17.50 -10.81 -29.16
C THR A 14 -16.29 -10.00 -29.63
N ILE A 15 -15.11 -10.39 -29.18
CA ILE A 15 -13.84 -9.81 -29.62
C ILE A 15 -13.16 -10.84 -30.51
N SER A 16 -12.76 -10.42 -31.72
CA SER A 16 -12.04 -11.26 -32.67
C SER A 16 -10.63 -10.72 -32.84
N PHE A 17 -9.64 -11.60 -32.76
CA PHE A 17 -8.23 -11.28 -32.98
C PHE A 17 -7.57 -12.40 -33.77
N ARG A 18 -6.45 -12.08 -34.43
CA ARG A 18 -5.67 -13.06 -35.18
C ARG A 18 -4.45 -13.46 -34.37
N ILE A 19 -4.21 -14.76 -34.31
CA ILE A 19 -3.02 -15.36 -33.71
C ILE A 19 -2.31 -16.22 -34.76
N SER A 20 -1.05 -16.56 -34.50
CA SER A 20 -0.33 -17.51 -35.32
C SER A 20 -0.92 -18.92 -35.16
N SER A 21 -0.79 -19.73 -36.20
CA SER A 21 -1.26 -21.13 -36.16
C SER A 21 -0.54 -21.96 -35.08
N SER A 22 0.73 -21.64 -34.78
CA SER A 22 1.46 -22.29 -33.68
C SER A 22 0.81 -21.99 -32.32
N LEU A 23 0.50 -20.72 -32.06
CA LEU A 23 -0.12 -20.30 -30.81
C LEU A 23 -1.54 -20.86 -30.66
N GLU A 24 -2.29 -20.95 -31.76
CA GLU A 24 -3.62 -21.58 -31.77
C GLU A 24 -3.56 -23.06 -31.37
N ASN A 25 -2.58 -23.80 -31.92
CA ASN A 25 -2.39 -25.21 -31.60
C ASN A 25 -1.97 -25.40 -30.13
N ASP A 26 -1.09 -24.55 -29.62
CA ASP A 26 -0.66 -24.58 -28.23
C ASP A 26 -1.84 -24.29 -27.27
N LEU A 27 -2.67 -23.29 -27.58
CA LEU A 27 -3.88 -22.99 -26.81
C LEU A 27 -4.87 -24.16 -26.81
N LYS A 28 -5.05 -24.83 -27.95
CA LYS A 28 -5.89 -26.03 -28.07
C LYS A 28 -5.36 -27.18 -27.22
N SER A 29 -4.06 -27.47 -27.28
CA SER A 29 -3.42 -28.54 -26.48
C SER A 29 -3.61 -28.28 -24.99
N ARG A 30 -3.26 -27.07 -24.54
CA ARG A 30 -3.36 -26.70 -23.12
C ARG A 30 -4.80 -26.68 -22.61
N ALA A 31 -5.75 -26.18 -23.40
CA ALA A 31 -7.17 -26.24 -23.05
C ALA A 31 -7.63 -27.68 -22.82
N GLN A 32 -7.15 -28.63 -23.64
CA GLN A 32 -7.48 -30.04 -23.51
C GLN A 32 -6.80 -30.69 -22.29
N GLU A 33 -5.53 -30.38 -22.03
CA GLU A 33 -4.78 -30.87 -20.87
C GLU A 33 -5.44 -30.48 -19.54
N ILE A 34 -6.00 -29.28 -19.46
CA ILE A 34 -6.63 -28.72 -18.25
C ILE A 34 -8.11 -29.12 -18.15
N GLY A 35 -8.65 -29.78 -19.19
CA GLY A 35 -10.04 -30.23 -19.22
C GLY A 35 -11.06 -29.11 -19.46
N CYS A 36 -10.65 -28.02 -20.11
CA CYS A 36 -11.55 -26.92 -20.45
C CYS A 36 -12.58 -27.35 -21.51
N SER A 37 -13.81 -26.86 -21.37
CA SER A 37 -14.92 -27.18 -22.28
C SER A 37 -14.76 -26.60 -23.69
N SER A 38 -13.96 -25.54 -23.85
CA SER A 38 -13.65 -24.95 -25.14
C SER A 38 -12.39 -24.08 -25.07
N VAL A 39 -11.74 -23.88 -26.22
CA VAL A 39 -10.62 -22.93 -26.38
C VAL A 39 -11.06 -21.50 -26.04
N HIS A 40 -12.32 -21.14 -26.30
CA HIS A 40 -12.85 -19.82 -25.95
C HIS A 40 -12.91 -19.63 -24.43
N SER A 41 -13.38 -20.64 -23.70
CA SER A 41 -13.43 -20.62 -22.23
C SER A 41 -12.03 -20.44 -21.66
N PHE A 42 -11.06 -21.19 -22.20
CA PHE A 42 -9.67 -21.13 -21.77
C PHE A 42 -9.01 -19.79 -22.10
N ALA A 43 -9.20 -19.27 -23.31
CA ALA A 43 -8.68 -17.95 -23.69
C ALA A 43 -9.28 -16.83 -22.84
N ARG A 44 -10.57 -16.92 -22.49
CA ARG A 44 -11.22 -15.98 -21.56
C ARG A 44 -10.58 -16.04 -20.18
N GLU A 45 -10.32 -17.23 -19.66
CA GLU A 45 -9.69 -17.42 -18.36
C GLU A 45 -8.28 -16.82 -18.34
N ILE A 46 -7.43 -17.14 -19.32
CA ILE A 46 -6.10 -16.55 -19.46
C ILE A 46 -6.17 -15.02 -19.50
N PHE A 47 -7.11 -14.46 -20.27
CA PHE A 47 -7.25 -13.01 -20.40
C PHE A 47 -7.66 -12.37 -19.07
N LEU A 48 -8.61 -12.96 -18.35
CA LEU A 48 -9.03 -12.46 -17.03
C LEU A 48 -7.91 -12.59 -15.99
N SER A 49 -7.16 -13.69 -16.00
CA SER A 49 -6.01 -13.87 -15.13
C SER A 49 -4.92 -12.83 -15.40
N GLY A 50 -4.61 -12.57 -16.67
CA GLY A 50 -3.63 -11.55 -17.06
C GLY A 50 -4.07 -10.13 -16.67
N LEU A 51 -5.36 -9.81 -16.75
CA LEU A 51 -5.90 -8.54 -16.26
C LEU A 51 -5.77 -8.42 -14.74
N ALA A 52 -6.14 -9.46 -14.00
CA ALA A 52 -6.01 -9.48 -12.55
C ALA A 52 -4.54 -9.34 -12.10
N GLU A 53 -3.63 -10.02 -12.78
CA GLU A 53 -2.18 -9.91 -12.52
C GLU A 53 -1.67 -8.49 -12.79
N SER A 54 -2.14 -7.84 -13.87
CA SER A 54 -1.80 -6.44 -14.17
C SER A 54 -2.26 -5.47 -13.08
N ASP A 55 -3.48 -5.63 -12.57
CA ASP A 55 -4.02 -4.78 -11.50
C ASP A 55 -3.28 -4.99 -10.18
N ILE A 56 -2.94 -6.24 -9.86
CA ILE A 56 -2.13 -6.58 -8.70
C ILE A 56 -0.72 -5.99 -8.84
N GLN A 57 -0.11 -6.09 -10.02
CA GLN A 57 1.22 -5.56 -10.29
C GLN A 57 1.26 -4.03 -10.15
N ALA A 58 0.23 -3.34 -10.64
CA ALA A 58 0.09 -1.89 -10.45
C ALA A 58 -0.02 -1.54 -8.96
N SER A 59 -0.79 -2.32 -8.20
CA SER A 59 -0.94 -2.13 -6.75
C SER A 59 0.37 -2.36 -5.99
N ILE A 60 1.12 -3.41 -6.36
CA ILE A 60 2.47 -3.68 -5.81
C ILE A 60 3.42 -2.52 -6.11
N THR A 61 3.41 -2.01 -7.34
CA THR A 61 4.27 -0.90 -7.75
C THR A 61 3.99 0.35 -6.92
N ARG A 62 2.70 0.69 -6.74
CA ARG A 62 2.30 1.80 -5.88
C ARG A 62 2.71 1.60 -4.42
N LEU A 63 2.53 0.40 -3.86
CA LEU A 63 2.97 0.09 -2.49
C LEU A 63 4.48 0.24 -2.34
N GLN A 64 5.27 -0.14 -3.34
CA GLN A 64 6.73 0.05 -3.32
C GLN A 64 7.12 1.52 -3.30
N GLU A 65 6.41 2.37 -4.06
CA GLU A 65 6.61 3.82 -4.02
C GLU A 65 6.28 4.41 -2.65
N GLU A 66 5.14 4.02 -2.06
CA GLU A 66 4.72 4.47 -0.71
C GLU A 66 5.72 4.01 0.37
N ILE A 67 6.23 2.77 0.30
CA ILE A 67 7.29 2.28 1.19
C ILE A 67 8.58 3.08 1.01
N GLY A 68 8.92 3.46 -0.22
CA GLY A 68 10.08 4.30 -0.52
C GLY A 68 10.01 5.64 0.21
N ILE A 69 8.85 6.31 0.13
CA ILE A 69 8.61 7.59 0.82
C ILE A 69 8.74 7.43 2.34
N ILE A 70 8.09 6.43 2.93
CA ILE A 70 8.18 6.17 4.38
C ILE A 70 9.63 5.89 4.80
N SER A 71 10.40 5.17 3.97
CA SER A 71 11.81 4.91 4.24
C SER A 71 12.63 6.18 4.25
N GLU A 72 12.36 7.14 3.36
CA GLU A 72 13.03 8.44 3.36
C GLU A 72 12.66 9.25 4.61
N GLU A 73 11.38 9.33 4.96
CA GLU A 73 10.92 10.02 6.17
C GLU A 73 11.56 9.46 7.46
N ILE A 74 11.73 8.13 7.55
CA ILE A 74 12.43 7.49 8.67
C ILE A 74 13.92 7.89 8.71
N LEU A 75 14.56 8.02 7.56
CA LEU A 75 15.97 8.44 7.48
C LEU A 75 16.13 9.88 7.95
N ASP A 76 15.21 10.76 7.54
CA ASP A 76 15.19 12.16 7.95
C ASP A 76 14.92 12.28 9.45
N LEU A 77 13.92 11.57 9.98
CA LEU A 77 13.64 11.55 11.42
C LEU A 77 14.83 11.04 12.24
N ARG A 78 15.53 10.02 11.74
CA ARG A 78 16.75 9.51 12.38
C ARG A 78 17.84 10.58 12.39
N HIS A 79 17.98 11.36 11.33
CA HIS A 79 18.93 12.46 11.26
C HIS A 79 18.58 13.56 12.27
N ASP A 80 17.30 13.93 12.36
CA ASP A 80 16.80 14.93 13.31
C ASP A 80 17.02 14.49 14.76
N ILE A 81 16.71 13.23 15.09
CA ILE A 81 16.97 12.66 16.42
C ILE A 81 18.48 12.71 16.73
N HIS A 82 19.33 12.33 15.78
CA HIS A 82 20.77 12.38 15.99
C HIS A 82 21.24 13.81 16.27
N PHE A 83 20.75 14.78 15.50
CA PHE A 83 21.06 16.18 15.71
C PHE A 83 20.58 16.71 17.06
N LEU A 84 19.37 16.34 17.48
CA LEU A 84 18.83 16.65 18.81
C LEU A 84 19.68 16.05 19.92
N MET A 85 20.13 14.80 19.78
CA MET A 85 21.02 14.16 20.76
C MET A 85 22.37 14.88 20.85
N VAL A 86 22.96 15.28 19.72
CA VAL A 86 24.21 16.04 19.70
C VAL A 86 24.03 17.39 20.40
N LYS A 87 22.93 18.10 20.13
CA LYS A 87 22.59 19.35 20.82
C LYS A 87 22.41 19.14 22.32
N LEU A 88 21.69 18.11 22.71
CA LEU A 88 21.44 17.77 24.11
C LEU A 88 22.76 17.50 24.85
N LEU A 89 23.64 16.69 24.25
CA LEU A 89 24.97 16.40 24.80
C LEU A 89 25.84 17.66 24.87
N ALA A 90 25.78 18.54 23.88
CA ALA A 90 26.51 19.81 23.91
C ALA A 90 26.01 20.72 25.05
N THR A 91 24.69 20.80 25.27
CA THR A 91 24.12 21.52 26.42
C THR A 91 24.59 20.94 27.75
N PHE A 92 24.67 19.60 27.85
CA PHE A 92 25.10 18.93 29.08
C PHE A 92 26.62 18.89 29.28
N ALA A 93 27.42 19.11 28.24
CA ALA A 93 28.88 19.07 28.33
C ALA A 93 29.46 20.17 29.23
N ASP A 94 28.73 21.27 29.41
CA ASP A 94 29.15 22.44 30.18
C ASP A 94 28.49 22.57 31.56
N ILE A 95 27.64 21.61 31.96
CA ILE A 95 26.95 21.62 33.25
C ILE A 95 27.27 20.38 34.10
N SER A 96 27.12 20.52 35.42
CA SER A 96 27.40 19.43 36.35
C SER A 96 26.35 18.31 36.27
N ASP A 97 26.73 17.08 36.66
CA ASP A 97 25.83 15.91 36.59
C ASP A 97 24.53 16.10 37.40
N ASP A 98 24.61 16.79 38.56
CA ASP A 98 23.42 17.12 39.37
C ASP A 98 22.49 18.13 38.69
N GLU A 99 23.06 19.12 37.99
CA GLU A 99 22.31 20.15 37.24
C GLU A 99 21.66 19.55 35.98
N ALA A 100 22.34 18.61 35.33
CA ALA A 100 21.83 17.85 34.21
C ALA A 100 20.61 16.99 34.60
N ARG A 101 20.72 16.28 35.73
CA ARG A 101 19.62 15.46 36.27
C ARG A 101 18.43 16.30 36.68
N GLN A 102 18.64 17.46 37.30
CA GLN A 102 17.53 18.36 37.66
C GLN A 102 16.80 18.88 36.42
N THR A 103 17.53 19.27 35.38
CA THR A 103 16.94 19.80 34.14
C THR A 103 16.11 18.75 33.40
N LEU A 104 16.61 17.51 33.30
CA LEU A 104 15.88 16.39 32.70
C LEU A 104 14.60 16.04 33.48
N LEU A 105 14.66 16.07 34.81
CA LEU A 105 13.52 15.74 35.66
C LEU A 105 12.48 16.88 35.65
N SER A 106 12.89 18.14 35.66
CA SER A 106 11.95 19.27 35.64
C SER A 106 11.12 19.33 34.36
N SER A 107 11.68 18.95 33.19
CA SER A 107 10.95 18.97 31.92
C SER A 107 9.99 17.79 31.71
N ILE A 108 10.06 16.74 32.54
CA ILE A 108 9.20 15.55 32.45
C ILE A 108 7.93 15.71 33.30
N TYR A 109 7.95 16.57 34.31
CA TYR A 109 6.85 16.77 35.27
C TYR A 109 6.14 18.13 35.14
N GLN A 110 6.32 18.86 34.03
CA GLN A 110 5.80 20.22 33.85
C GLN A 110 4.49 20.33 33.05
N ASP A 111 3.92 19.22 32.55
CA ASP A 111 2.74 19.24 31.66
C ASP A 111 1.39 18.88 32.32
N ASP A 112 1.32 18.67 33.65
CA ASP A 112 0.10 18.14 34.30
C ASP A 112 -0.68 19.12 35.21
N ASP A 113 -0.27 20.39 35.38
CA ASP A 113 -0.82 21.27 36.46
C ASP A 113 -1.52 22.58 36.01
N ASP A 114 -1.81 22.82 34.72
CA ASP A 114 -2.35 24.12 34.25
C ASP A 114 -3.83 24.12 33.77
N ASP A 115 -4.66 23.12 34.13
CA ASP A 115 -6.06 23.01 33.65
C ASP A 115 -7.18 23.06 34.74
N ASP A 116 -6.88 23.52 35.96
CA ASP A 116 -7.90 23.64 37.02
C ASP A 116 -7.88 25.03 37.69
N ASP A 117 -8.36 26.08 36.99
CA ASP A 117 -8.98 27.24 37.66
C ASP A 117 -9.67 28.19 36.66
N GLU A 118 -10.93 27.90 36.30
CA GLU A 118 -11.92 28.98 36.16
C GLU A 118 -13.36 28.45 36.25
N ALA A 119 -13.90 28.47 37.47
CA ALA A 119 -15.33 28.38 37.73
C ALA A 119 -15.89 29.79 37.99
N PRO A 120 -17.03 30.16 37.38
CA PRO A 120 -18.02 31.03 38.03
C PRO A 120 -19.15 30.23 38.69
#